data_AF-A0A354V911-F1
#
_entry.id   AF-A0A354V911-F1
#
_cell.length_a   1.000
_cell.length_b   1.000
_cell.length_c   1.000
_cell.angle_alpha   90.00
_cell.angle_beta   90.00
_cell.angle_gamma   90.00
#
_symmetry.space_group_name_H-M   'P 1'
#
loop_
_entity.id
_entity.type
_entity.pdbx_description
1 polymer ?
#
loop_
_entity_poly.entity_id
_entity_poly.type
_entity_poly.pdbx_seq_one_letter_code
_entity_poly.pdbx_strand_id
1 'polypeptide(L)'
;GEIDAEGKPRFQGFPGGGDPRGRGGAGGFETHTFRSGGAGGQGGFEDILNSMFGGAAARGRGTRPGPGSTFDFDAGGIALDLDLSVAMAVSLEEAVKGAEKRVRLPTGKELNVKIPAGVTSGQQIRLKGQGETAPGHPPGDLLITVSFAPHPFFKVEGSDLRLDLPITLYEAVLGGKVRVPTPGSAVELSIPKNTSSGRTFRLKGKGLPKPGGTGDLFVTTRIMLPDGNDAELEALMHKWRDAQLYNPRSDFA
;
A
#
# COMPACT_ATOMS: atom_id res chain seq x y z
N GLY A 1 -8.48 -16.12 19.12
CA GLY A 1 -8.88 -16.85 20.33
C GLY A 1 -10.17 -16.23 20.79
N GLU A 2 -11.26 -16.98 20.71
CA GLU A 2 -12.56 -16.52 21.19
C GLU A 2 -12.61 -16.60 22.72
N ILE A 3 -13.14 -15.55 23.34
CA ILE A 3 -13.48 -15.47 24.76
C ILE A 3 -14.97 -15.79 24.90
N ASP A 4 -15.35 -16.61 25.88
CA ASP A 4 -16.76 -16.86 26.18
C ASP A 4 -17.39 -15.69 26.96
N ALA A 5 -18.72 -15.73 27.11
CA ALA A 5 -19.51 -14.66 27.72
C ALA A 5 -19.23 -14.44 29.23
N GLU A 6 -18.41 -15.29 29.86
CA GLU A 6 -17.91 -15.11 31.23
C GLU A 6 -16.43 -14.65 31.28
N GLY A 7 -15.83 -14.29 30.14
CA GLY A 7 -14.52 -13.64 30.06
C GLY A 7 -13.33 -14.55 30.37
N LYS A 8 -13.46 -15.87 30.20
CA LYS A 8 -12.34 -16.81 30.39
C LYS A 8 -11.82 -17.34 29.04
N PRO A 9 -10.49 -17.43 28.84
CA PRO A 9 -9.95 -17.98 27.62
C PRO A 9 -10.15 -19.50 27.59
N ARG A 10 -10.95 -19.99 26.65
CA ARG A 10 -11.01 -21.43 26.32
C ARG A 10 -9.82 -21.79 25.44
N PHE A 11 -8.83 -22.45 26.02
CA PHE A 11 -7.68 -22.99 25.29
C PHE A 11 -8.05 -24.34 24.67
N GLN A 12 -8.13 -24.39 23.34
CA GLN A 12 -8.40 -25.60 22.58
C GLN A 12 -7.06 -26.29 22.28
N GLY A 13 -6.76 -27.36 23.02
CA GLY A 13 -5.56 -28.17 22.84
C GLY A 13 -5.58 -28.92 21.51
N PHE A 14 -4.45 -28.90 20.80
CA PHE A 14 -4.20 -29.73 19.63
C PHE A 14 -3.69 -31.12 20.05
N PRO A 15 -4.27 -32.22 19.55
CA PRO A 15 -3.82 -33.58 19.85
C PRO A 15 -2.80 -34.08 18.83
N GLY A 16 -1.71 -34.66 19.32
CA GLY A 16 -0.73 -35.43 18.54
C GLY A 16 0.69 -35.06 18.97
N GLY A 17 1.60 -35.97 19.29
CA GLY A 17 1.64 -37.43 19.27
C GLY A 17 3.10 -37.83 19.54
N GLY A 18 3.34 -39.06 20.02
CA GLY A 18 4.64 -39.73 19.84
C GLY A 18 5.63 -39.76 21.02
N ASP A 19 5.68 -40.93 21.65
CA ASP A 19 6.83 -41.65 22.23
C ASP A 19 7.48 -41.24 23.58
N PRO A 20 7.45 -42.16 24.58
CA PRO A 20 8.21 -42.07 25.82
C PRO A 20 9.41 -43.02 25.80
N ARG A 21 10.63 -42.51 25.54
CA ARG A 21 11.92 -43.14 25.91
C ARG A 21 13.08 -42.19 25.59
N GLY A 22 13.59 -41.50 26.60
CA GLY A 22 14.78 -40.64 26.46
C GLY A 22 15.31 -40.20 27.81
N ARG A 23 16.34 -40.90 28.27
CA ARG A 23 17.03 -40.75 29.56
C ARG A 23 18.08 -39.65 29.50
N GLY A 24 18.12 -38.81 30.54
CA GLY A 24 19.37 -38.29 31.11
C GLY A 24 19.76 -36.86 30.74
N GLY A 25 20.22 -36.11 31.75
CA GLY A 25 21.03 -34.91 31.54
C GLY A 25 20.80 -33.81 32.57
N ALA A 26 21.43 -33.92 33.74
CA ALA A 26 21.65 -32.79 34.63
C ALA A 26 22.68 -31.84 34.00
N GLY A 27 22.40 -30.54 34.00
CA GLY A 27 23.32 -29.50 33.52
C GLY A 27 22.84 -28.13 34.01
N GLY A 28 23.68 -27.49 34.83
CA GLY A 28 23.34 -26.32 35.63
C GLY A 28 23.14 -25.03 34.83
N PHE A 29 22.26 -24.18 35.37
CA PHE A 29 22.12 -22.79 34.97
C PHE A 29 23.01 -21.94 35.88
N GLU A 30 24.11 -21.40 35.34
CA GLU A 30 24.85 -20.30 35.97
C GLU A 30 24.23 -18.97 35.55
N THR A 31 23.69 -18.26 36.53
CA THR A 31 23.16 -16.91 36.41
C THR A 31 24.29 -15.90 36.63
N HIS A 32 24.71 -15.21 35.58
CA HIS A 32 25.59 -14.05 35.72
C HIS A 32 24.77 -12.77 35.91
N THR A 33 24.82 -12.24 37.13
CA THR A 33 24.36 -10.89 37.47
C THR A 33 25.50 -9.90 37.23
N PHE A 34 25.28 -8.93 36.34
CA PHE A 34 26.19 -7.80 36.18
C PHE A 34 25.89 -6.73 37.24
N ARG A 35 26.76 -6.67 38.24
CA ARG A 35 26.73 -5.65 39.29
C ARG A 35 27.46 -4.41 38.79
N SER A 36 26.68 -3.39 38.43
CA SER A 36 27.15 -2.01 38.27
C SER A 36 27.63 -1.47 39.61
N GLY A 37 28.91 -1.11 39.70
CA GLY A 37 29.52 -0.43 40.85
C GLY A 37 30.79 0.27 40.40
N GLY A 38 30.70 1.58 40.15
CA GLY A 38 31.83 2.40 39.74
C GLY A 38 32.72 2.83 40.91
N ALA A 39 33.97 3.13 40.60
CA ALA A 39 34.71 4.31 41.08
C ALA A 39 36.13 4.31 40.47
N GLY A 40 36.48 5.40 39.80
CA GLY A 40 37.85 5.95 39.73
C GLY A 40 38.94 5.10 39.08
N GLY A 41 39.31 5.44 37.84
CA GLY A 41 40.56 4.96 37.24
C GLY A 41 40.71 5.40 35.79
N GLN A 42 41.41 6.51 35.58
CA GLN A 42 41.86 6.94 34.26
C GLN A 42 42.93 5.95 33.78
N GLY A 43 42.55 5.00 32.91
CA GLY A 43 43.43 3.94 32.42
C GLY A 43 42.82 3.21 31.23
N GLY A 44 43.23 3.64 30.03
CA GLY A 44 43.28 2.93 28.74
C GLY A 44 42.26 1.83 28.43
N PHE A 45 41.37 2.11 27.47
CA PHE A 45 40.71 1.10 26.64
C PHE A 45 41.71 0.19 25.89
N GLU A 46 43.00 0.56 25.84
CA GLU A 46 44.08 -0.16 25.18
C GLU A 46 44.49 -1.46 25.92
N ASP A 47 44.36 -1.52 27.25
CA ASP A 47 44.73 -2.73 28.03
C ASP A 47 43.65 -3.82 27.97
N ILE A 48 42.40 -3.44 27.78
CA ILE A 48 41.27 -4.37 27.56
C ILE A 48 41.35 -4.97 26.15
N LEU A 49 41.74 -4.17 25.15
CA LEU A 49 41.98 -4.66 23.78
C LEU A 49 43.20 -5.58 23.70
N ASN A 50 44.29 -5.27 24.40
CA ASN A 50 45.48 -6.13 24.42
C ASN A 50 45.27 -7.44 25.20
N SER A 51 44.46 -7.45 26.26
CA SER A 51 44.18 -8.68 27.02
C SER A 51 43.18 -9.61 26.32
N MET A 52 42.28 -9.08 25.50
CA MET A 52 41.32 -9.89 24.73
C MET A 52 41.93 -10.42 23.42
N PHE A 53 42.80 -9.64 22.75
CA PHE A 53 43.48 -10.04 21.51
C PHE A 53 44.79 -10.80 21.75
N GLY A 54 45.44 -10.59 22.90
CA GLY A 54 46.65 -11.34 23.32
C GLY A 54 46.35 -12.63 24.09
N GLY A 55 45.13 -12.79 24.62
CA GLY A 55 44.73 -13.94 25.45
C GLY A 55 44.34 -15.20 24.68
N ALA A 56 44.12 -15.11 23.36
CA ALA A 56 43.75 -16.25 22.51
C ALA A 56 44.95 -17.09 22.04
N ALA A 57 46.19 -16.71 22.41
CA ALA A 57 47.41 -17.41 21.98
C ALA A 57 48.06 -18.30 23.06
N ALA A 58 47.49 -18.41 24.27
CA ALA A 58 48.20 -18.98 25.42
C ALA A 58 47.50 -20.13 26.18
N ARG A 59 46.54 -20.84 25.59
CA ARG A 59 46.04 -22.13 26.14
C ARG A 59 45.73 -23.15 25.05
N GLY A 60 46.72 -23.95 24.67
CA GLY A 60 46.48 -25.07 23.76
C GLY A 60 47.75 -25.78 23.29
N ARG A 61 48.27 -26.67 24.12
CA ARG A 61 49.43 -27.54 23.91
C ARG A 61 49.26 -28.45 22.68
N GLY A 62 50.13 -28.29 21.69
CA GLY A 62 50.60 -29.38 20.82
C GLY A 62 49.75 -29.75 19.61
N THR A 63 49.95 -29.06 18.48
CA THR A 63 49.99 -29.64 17.12
C THR A 63 50.65 -28.62 16.20
N ARG A 64 51.67 -29.04 15.46
CA ARG A 64 52.42 -28.21 14.50
C ARG A 64 51.49 -27.83 13.33
N PRO A 65 51.24 -26.54 13.04
CA PRO A 65 50.61 -26.15 11.78
C PRO A 65 51.66 -26.20 10.68
N GLY A 66 51.42 -27.01 9.65
CA GLY A 66 52.22 -27.00 8.43
C GLY A 66 52.00 -25.70 7.63
N PRO A 67 52.96 -25.30 6.80
CA PRO A 67 52.79 -24.18 5.88
C PRO A 67 51.74 -24.56 4.83
N GLY A 68 50.55 -23.97 4.91
CA GLY A 68 49.51 -24.19 3.89
C GLY A 68 48.06 -24.14 4.35
N SER A 69 47.76 -24.01 5.65
CA SER A 69 46.39 -23.76 6.09
C SER A 69 46.11 -22.25 6.08
N THR A 70 45.79 -21.73 4.90
CA THR A 70 45.02 -20.49 4.79
C THR A 70 43.73 -20.70 5.58
N PHE A 71 43.58 -19.96 6.67
CA PHE A 71 42.27 -19.75 7.25
C PHE A 71 41.45 -19.07 6.17
N ASP A 72 40.62 -19.83 5.47
CA ASP A 72 39.55 -19.28 4.64
C ASP A 72 38.62 -18.58 5.61
N PHE A 73 38.87 -17.28 5.80
CA PHE A 73 37.84 -16.37 6.19
C PHE A 73 36.84 -16.45 5.04
N ASP A 74 35.79 -17.25 5.21
CA ASP A 74 34.54 -17.00 4.51
C ASP A 74 34.11 -15.62 5.01
N ALA A 75 34.66 -14.59 4.36
CA ALA A 75 34.07 -13.28 4.32
C ALA A 75 32.76 -13.52 3.57
N GLY A 76 31.79 -14.11 4.27
CA GLY A 76 30.41 -14.22 3.86
C GLY A 76 30.03 -12.80 3.52
N GLY A 77 30.15 -12.50 2.23
CA GLY A 77 30.21 -11.14 1.75
C GLY A 77 28.97 -10.48 2.29
N ILE A 78 29.14 -9.37 3.01
CA ILE A 78 28.01 -8.54 3.39
C ILE A 78 27.40 -8.13 2.05
N ALA A 79 26.35 -8.83 1.63
CA ALA A 79 25.64 -8.52 0.42
C ALA A 79 24.95 -7.19 0.71
N LEU A 80 25.57 -6.11 0.24
CA LEU A 80 24.98 -4.78 0.31
C LEU A 80 23.67 -4.84 -0.48
N ASP A 81 22.57 -4.48 0.17
CA ASP A 81 21.33 -4.22 -0.54
C ASP A 81 21.51 -2.89 -1.29
N LEU A 82 21.72 -3.01 -2.60
CA LEU A 82 21.91 -1.87 -3.49
C LEU A 82 20.61 -1.53 -4.21
N ASP A 83 19.48 -2.13 -3.83
CA ASP A 83 18.19 -1.84 -4.44
C ASP A 83 17.69 -0.47 -3.99
N LEU A 84 17.15 0.28 -4.95
CA LEU A 84 16.61 1.61 -4.73
C LEU A 84 15.09 1.57 -4.88
N SER A 85 14.36 2.05 -3.88
CA SER A 85 12.90 2.12 -3.91
C SER A 85 12.40 3.55 -4.10
N VAL A 86 11.51 3.75 -5.08
CA VAL A 86 10.92 5.07 -5.39
C VAL A 86 9.41 4.95 -5.58
N ALA A 87 8.65 5.92 -5.08
CA ALA A 87 7.22 6.03 -5.36
C ALA A 87 6.99 6.92 -6.59
N MET A 88 6.11 6.50 -7.50
CA MET A 88 5.73 7.27 -8.68
C MET A 88 4.23 7.46 -8.73
N ALA A 89 3.80 8.73 -8.72
CA ALA A 89 2.40 9.09 -8.90
C ALA A 89 2.01 8.96 -10.39
N VAL A 90 0.91 8.26 -10.65
CA VAL A 90 0.35 8.01 -11.98
C VAL A 90 -1.11 8.46 -12.00
N SER A 91 -1.50 9.20 -13.03
CA SER A 91 -2.90 9.61 -13.25
C SER A 91 -3.74 8.44 -13.75
N LEU A 92 -5.07 8.53 -13.62
CA LEU A 92 -5.96 7.46 -14.07
C LEU A 92 -5.94 7.32 -15.60
N GLU A 93 -5.76 8.41 -16.32
CA GLU A 93 -5.63 8.47 -17.77
C GLU A 93 -4.37 7.73 -18.24
N GLU A 94 -3.23 7.97 -17.57
CA GLU A 94 -1.98 7.24 -17.80
C GLU A 94 -2.13 5.76 -17.47
N ALA A 95 -2.83 5.42 -16.38
CA ALA A 95 -3.09 4.03 -16.01
C ALA A 95 -3.95 3.30 -17.06
N VAL A 96 -4.89 3.98 -17.71
CA VAL A 96 -5.76 3.39 -18.75
C VAL A 96 -5.03 3.23 -20.09
N LYS A 97 -4.25 4.23 -20.52
CA LYS A 97 -3.61 4.24 -21.85
C LYS A 97 -2.19 3.69 -21.85
N GLY A 98 -1.56 3.60 -20.68
CA GLY A 98 -0.10 3.50 -20.57
C GLY A 98 0.56 4.86 -20.81
N ALA A 99 1.79 5.00 -20.32
CA ALA A 99 2.57 6.24 -20.46
C ALA A 99 4.07 5.97 -20.38
N GLU A 100 4.87 6.93 -20.80
CA GLU A 100 6.30 6.97 -20.50
C GLU A 100 6.57 8.19 -19.61
N LYS A 101 7.21 7.97 -18.47
CA LYS A 101 7.43 9.02 -17.47
C LYS A 101 8.89 9.08 -17.08
N ARG A 102 9.43 10.30 -17.04
CA ARG A 102 10.80 10.54 -16.59
C ARG A 102 10.82 10.58 -15.06
N VAL A 103 11.64 9.73 -14.45
CA VAL A 103 11.83 9.66 -13.00
C VAL A 103 13.26 10.09 -12.69
N ARG A 104 13.41 11.05 -11.78
CA ARG A 104 14.71 11.47 -11.26
C ARG A 104 15.00 10.70 -9.98
N LEU A 105 16.12 10.00 -9.97
CA LEU A 105 16.56 9.16 -8.86
C LEU A 105 17.27 10.02 -7.80
N PRO A 106 17.31 9.57 -6.53
CA PRO A 106 18.14 10.19 -5.48
C PRO A 106 19.63 10.25 -5.86
N THR A 107 20.10 9.32 -6.70
CA THR A 107 21.45 9.30 -7.27
C THR A 107 21.71 10.43 -8.29
N GLY A 108 20.70 11.23 -8.63
CA GLY A 108 20.78 12.32 -9.60
C GLY A 108 20.57 11.88 -11.05
N LYS A 109 20.56 10.58 -11.34
CA LYS A 109 20.26 10.01 -12.67
C LYS A 109 18.79 10.21 -13.03
N GLU A 110 18.50 10.34 -14.31
CA GLU A 110 17.15 10.41 -14.84
C GLU A 110 16.89 9.25 -15.79
N LEU A 111 15.76 8.57 -15.59
CA LEU A 111 15.38 7.40 -16.38
C LEU A 111 13.98 7.59 -16.96
N ASN A 112 13.78 7.15 -18.20
CA ASN A 112 12.46 7.03 -18.79
C ASN A 112 11.87 5.66 -18.45
N VAL A 113 10.77 5.66 -17.71
CA VAL A 113 10.09 4.46 -17.22
C VAL A 113 8.83 4.27 -18.04
N LYS A 114 8.70 3.11 -18.67
CA LYS A 114 7.48 2.72 -19.38
C LYS A 114 6.46 2.15 -18.41
N ILE A 115 5.31 2.81 -18.33
CA ILE A 115 4.17 2.45 -17.52
C ILE A 115 3.20 1.67 -18.41
N PRO A 116 3.03 0.35 -18.20
CA PRO A 116 2.10 -0.43 -19.01
C PRO A 116 0.65 0.02 -18.76
N ALA A 117 -0.22 -0.14 -19.76
CA ALA A 117 -1.65 0.06 -19.53
C ALA A 117 -2.17 -0.98 -18.52
N GLY A 118 -3.08 -0.56 -17.63
CA GLY A 118 -3.67 -1.41 -16.60
C GLY A 118 -2.83 -1.57 -15.33
N VAL A 119 -1.93 -0.63 -15.03
CA VAL A 119 -1.25 -0.65 -13.73
C VAL A 119 -2.26 -0.51 -12.60
N THR A 120 -2.00 -1.16 -11.48
CA THR A 120 -2.77 -0.95 -10.26
C THR A 120 -2.00 -0.10 -9.26
N SER A 121 -2.72 0.62 -8.40
CA SER A 121 -2.08 1.30 -7.27
C SER A 121 -1.44 0.26 -6.34
N GLY A 122 -0.21 0.53 -5.93
CA GLY A 122 0.64 -0.38 -5.15
C GLY A 122 1.44 -1.36 -6.00
N GLN A 123 1.25 -1.40 -7.32
CA GLN A 123 2.04 -2.27 -8.20
C GLN A 123 3.50 -1.82 -8.25
N GLN A 124 4.42 -2.77 -8.18
CA GLN A 124 5.85 -2.53 -8.24
C GLN A 124 6.42 -2.87 -9.61
N ILE A 125 7.13 -1.91 -10.21
CA ILE A 125 7.85 -2.08 -11.47
C ILE A 125 9.34 -2.20 -11.15
N ARG A 126 9.96 -3.32 -11.56
CA ARG A 126 11.38 -3.60 -11.32
C ARG A 126 12.21 -3.30 -12.56
N LEU A 127 13.18 -2.40 -12.43
CA LEU A 127 14.17 -2.09 -13.45
C LEU A 127 15.52 -2.65 -13.03
N LYS A 128 15.96 -3.71 -13.71
CA LYS A 128 17.18 -4.44 -13.36
C LYS A 128 18.44 -3.60 -13.56
N GLY A 129 19.34 -3.62 -12.58
CA GLY A 129 20.63 -2.94 -12.61
C GLY A 129 20.58 -1.41 -12.59
N GLN A 130 19.43 -0.84 -12.21
CA GLN A 130 19.21 0.62 -12.15
C GLN A 130 19.22 1.18 -10.72
N GLY A 131 19.59 0.36 -9.73
CA GLY A 131 19.77 0.75 -8.33
C GLY A 131 21.12 1.39 -8.07
N GLU A 132 21.58 1.29 -6.82
CA GLU A 132 22.89 1.77 -6.39
C GLU A 132 24.03 0.87 -6.88
N THR A 133 25.24 1.40 -6.85
CA THR A 133 26.45 0.71 -7.32
C THR A 133 27.54 0.83 -6.26
N ALA A 134 28.16 -0.28 -5.88
CA ALA A 134 29.32 -0.32 -4.98
C ALA A 134 30.52 -1.04 -5.64
N PRO A 135 31.77 -0.62 -5.38
CA PRO A 135 32.95 -1.29 -5.91
C PRO A 135 32.98 -2.78 -5.52
N GLY A 136 33.16 -3.67 -6.50
CA GLY A 136 33.21 -5.11 -6.26
C GLY A 136 31.84 -5.80 -6.15
N HIS A 137 30.73 -5.07 -6.32
CA HIS A 137 29.36 -5.62 -6.27
C HIS A 137 28.59 -5.34 -7.59
N PRO A 138 27.69 -6.24 -8.01
CA PRO A 138 26.77 -5.94 -9.11
C PRO A 138 25.84 -4.78 -8.73
N PRO A 139 25.38 -3.95 -9.69
CA PRO A 139 24.37 -2.94 -9.42
C PRO A 139 23.09 -3.55 -8.86
N GLY A 140 22.46 -2.88 -7.89
CA GLY A 140 21.13 -3.25 -7.43
C GLY A 140 20.04 -2.87 -8.44
N ASP A 141 18.79 -3.10 -8.05
CA ASP A 141 17.62 -2.86 -8.89
C ASP A 141 16.83 -1.63 -8.43
N LEU A 142 16.15 -0.99 -9.39
CA LEU A 142 15.22 0.09 -9.07
C LEU A 142 13.80 -0.47 -8.99
N LEU A 143 13.20 -0.29 -7.83
CA LEU A 143 11.86 -0.75 -7.48
C LEU A 143 10.93 0.47 -7.44
N ILE A 144 10.06 0.58 -8.43
CA ILE A 144 9.13 1.71 -8.54
C ILE A 144 7.75 1.27 -8.08
N THR A 145 7.31 1.78 -6.95
CA THR A 145 5.94 1.56 -6.46
C THR A 145 5.02 2.61 -7.07
N VAL A 146 4.06 2.15 -7.88
CA VAL A 146 3.07 3.03 -8.50
C VAL A 146 2.01 3.41 -7.48
N SER A 147 1.68 4.69 -7.39
CA SER A 147 0.50 5.18 -6.65
C SER A 147 -0.39 5.99 -7.58
N PHE A 148 -1.70 5.87 -7.42
CA PHE A 148 -2.60 6.76 -8.15
C PHE A 148 -2.63 8.15 -7.49
N ALA A 149 -2.48 9.18 -8.33
CA ALA A 149 -2.71 10.54 -7.89
C ALA A 149 -4.19 10.71 -7.50
N PRO A 150 -4.51 11.44 -6.41
CA PRO A 150 -5.88 11.78 -6.08
C PRO A 150 -6.57 12.45 -7.28
N HIS A 151 -7.73 11.94 -7.68
CA HIS A 151 -8.48 12.48 -8.81
C HIS A 151 -9.68 13.30 -8.30
N PRO A 152 -9.95 14.50 -8.85
CA PRO A 152 -11.01 15.39 -8.33
C PRO A 152 -12.42 14.80 -8.44
N PHE A 153 -12.64 13.91 -9.41
CA PHE A 153 -13.98 13.37 -9.71
C PHE A 153 -14.11 11.85 -9.50
N PHE A 154 -13.00 11.10 -9.50
CA PHE A 154 -13.03 9.64 -9.53
C PHE A 154 -12.46 9.08 -8.25
N LYS A 155 -13.20 8.17 -7.63
CA LYS A 155 -12.70 7.31 -6.58
C LYS A 155 -12.43 5.92 -7.15
N VAL A 156 -11.23 5.40 -6.91
CA VAL A 156 -10.83 4.07 -7.35
C VAL A 156 -11.24 3.04 -6.30
N GLU A 157 -11.89 1.95 -6.73
CA GLU A 157 -12.22 0.81 -5.89
C GLU A 157 -11.88 -0.49 -6.63
N GLY A 158 -10.69 -1.04 -6.35
CA GLY A 158 -10.14 -2.15 -7.12
C GLY A 158 -9.87 -1.74 -8.57
N SER A 159 -10.57 -2.37 -9.52
CA SER A 159 -10.53 -1.98 -10.94
C SER A 159 -11.71 -1.09 -11.35
N ASP A 160 -12.67 -0.89 -10.46
CA ASP A 160 -13.85 -0.08 -10.72
C ASP A 160 -13.63 1.36 -10.29
N LEU A 161 -14.42 2.27 -10.86
CA LEU A 161 -14.39 3.69 -10.56
C LEU A 161 -15.75 4.13 -10.05
N ARG A 162 -15.76 5.12 -9.15
CA ARG A 162 -16.97 5.82 -8.71
C ARG A 162 -16.87 7.30 -9.03
N LEU A 163 -17.98 7.85 -9.48
CA LEU A 163 -18.18 9.26 -9.81
C LEU A 163 -19.51 9.72 -9.23
N ASP A 164 -19.52 10.83 -8.52
CA ASP A 164 -20.75 11.53 -8.20
C ASP A 164 -21.07 12.49 -9.36
N LEU A 165 -22.19 12.23 -10.05
CA LEU A 165 -22.65 13.04 -11.17
C LEU A 165 -23.66 14.09 -10.68
N PRO A 166 -23.28 15.38 -10.65
CA PRO A 166 -24.24 16.44 -10.44
C PRO A 166 -25.23 16.45 -11.62
N ILE A 167 -26.52 16.43 -11.31
CA ILE A 167 -27.60 16.59 -12.28
C ILE A 167 -28.52 17.71 -11.83
N THR A 168 -29.15 18.37 -12.78
CA THR A 168 -30.13 19.43 -12.52
C THR A 168 -31.47 18.87 -12.06
N LEU A 169 -32.29 19.71 -11.44
CA LEU A 169 -33.66 19.34 -11.04
C LEU A 169 -34.50 18.92 -12.25
N TYR A 170 -34.37 19.59 -13.40
CA TYR A 170 -35.15 19.22 -14.58
C TYR A 170 -34.68 17.91 -15.22
N GLU A 171 -33.37 17.60 -15.23
CA GLU A 171 -32.88 16.28 -15.67
C GLU A 171 -33.39 15.16 -14.76
N ALA A 172 -33.45 15.40 -13.46
CA ALA A 172 -34.00 14.46 -12.49
C ALA A 172 -35.50 14.20 -12.73
N VAL A 173 -36.29 15.26 -12.92
CA VAL A 173 -37.76 15.17 -13.07
C VAL A 173 -38.14 14.67 -14.47
N LEU A 174 -37.61 15.31 -15.50
CA LEU A 174 -38.01 15.10 -16.91
C LEU A 174 -37.21 13.99 -17.60
N GLY A 175 -36.14 13.51 -16.98
CA GLY A 175 -35.15 12.68 -17.63
C GLY A 175 -34.36 13.47 -18.67
N GLY A 176 -33.41 12.81 -19.32
CA GLY A 176 -32.58 13.45 -20.33
C GLY A 176 -31.33 12.66 -20.62
N LYS A 177 -30.40 13.31 -21.30
CA LYS A 177 -29.09 12.74 -21.61
C LYS A 177 -28.01 13.67 -21.07
N VAL A 178 -27.11 13.11 -20.26
CA VAL A 178 -26.05 13.87 -19.59
C VAL A 178 -24.71 13.32 -20.02
N ARG A 179 -23.76 14.22 -20.28
CA ARG A 179 -22.38 13.83 -20.60
C ARG A 179 -21.64 13.46 -19.33
N VAL A 180 -21.10 12.25 -19.28
CA VAL A 180 -20.37 11.71 -18.14
C VAL A 180 -18.89 11.59 -18.51
N PRO A 181 -17.96 12.21 -17.75
CA PRO A 181 -16.53 12.00 -17.96
C PRO A 181 -16.15 10.56 -17.62
N THR A 182 -15.18 10.01 -18.36
CA THR A 182 -14.51 8.76 -18.02
C THR A 182 -12.99 8.98 -18.16
N PRO A 183 -12.13 8.12 -17.59
CA PRO A 183 -10.68 8.24 -17.77
C PRO A 183 -10.21 8.18 -19.24
N GLY A 184 -11.06 7.61 -20.11
CA GLY A 184 -10.82 7.55 -21.55
C GLY A 184 -11.52 8.70 -22.27
N SER A 185 -12.71 8.40 -22.81
CA SER A 185 -13.56 9.34 -23.51
C SER A 185 -14.88 9.54 -22.77
N ALA A 186 -15.39 10.76 -22.78
CA ALA A 186 -16.70 11.04 -22.21
C ALA A 186 -17.80 10.24 -22.95
N VAL A 187 -18.83 9.83 -22.22
CA VAL A 187 -19.96 9.08 -22.76
C VAL A 187 -21.27 9.75 -22.41
N GLU A 188 -22.30 9.48 -23.19
CA GLU A 188 -23.65 9.96 -22.94
C GLU A 188 -24.40 8.95 -22.04
N LEU A 189 -24.90 9.42 -20.89
CA LEU A 189 -25.73 8.64 -19.97
C LEU A 189 -27.19 9.10 -20.09
N SER A 190 -28.09 8.17 -20.40
CA SER A 190 -29.52 8.43 -20.38
C SER A 190 -30.04 8.37 -18.94
N ILE A 191 -30.53 9.50 -18.44
CA ILE A 191 -31.19 9.62 -17.14
C ILE A 191 -32.70 9.40 -17.32
N PRO A 192 -33.29 8.38 -16.68
CA PRO A 192 -34.73 8.19 -16.68
C PRO A 192 -35.46 9.32 -15.95
N LYS A 193 -36.72 9.56 -16.33
CA LYS A 193 -37.65 10.41 -15.58
C LYS A 193 -37.72 10.00 -14.11
N ASN A 194 -37.96 10.98 -13.25
CA ASN A 194 -38.11 10.79 -11.81
C ASN A 194 -36.89 10.08 -11.18
N THR A 195 -35.67 10.48 -11.56
CA THR A 195 -34.43 9.99 -10.96
C THR A 195 -34.09 10.80 -9.71
N SER A 196 -33.98 10.11 -8.57
CA SER A 196 -33.57 10.73 -7.30
C SER A 196 -32.04 10.78 -7.14
N SER A 197 -31.58 11.53 -6.14
CA SER A 197 -30.19 11.47 -5.66
C SER A 197 -29.86 10.07 -5.10
N GLY A 198 -28.60 9.66 -5.20
CA GLY A 198 -28.13 8.35 -4.73
C GLY A 198 -28.40 7.19 -5.68
N ARG A 199 -29.09 7.41 -6.80
CA ARG A 199 -29.27 6.38 -7.83
C ARG A 199 -27.96 6.14 -8.56
N THR A 200 -27.53 4.87 -8.61
CA THR A 200 -26.28 4.50 -9.27
C THR A 200 -26.51 3.85 -10.63
N PHE A 201 -25.84 4.38 -11.65
CA PHE A 201 -25.80 3.82 -13.01
C PHE A 201 -24.45 3.14 -13.25
N ARG A 202 -24.47 1.97 -13.89
CA ARG A 202 -23.26 1.22 -14.24
C ARG A 202 -22.92 1.44 -15.71
N LEU A 203 -21.77 2.05 -15.97
CA LEU A 203 -21.18 2.18 -17.29
C LEU A 203 -20.16 1.05 -17.48
N LYS A 204 -20.59 0.00 -18.19
CA LYS A 204 -19.80 -1.22 -18.37
C LYS A 204 -18.50 -0.94 -19.17
N GLY A 205 -17.37 -1.45 -18.68
CA GLY A 205 -16.07 -1.34 -19.34
C GLY A 205 -15.49 0.07 -19.34
N LYS A 206 -15.95 0.95 -18.44
CA LYS A 206 -15.47 2.34 -18.30
C LYS A 206 -14.64 2.56 -17.04
N GLY A 207 -14.25 1.49 -16.34
CA GLY A 207 -13.29 1.51 -15.24
C GLY A 207 -11.84 1.34 -15.70
N LEU A 208 -10.99 0.84 -14.80
CA LEU A 208 -9.57 0.61 -15.07
C LEU A 208 -9.34 -0.74 -15.78
N PRO A 209 -8.31 -0.87 -16.63
CA PRO A 209 -7.96 -2.15 -17.24
C PRO A 209 -7.53 -3.18 -16.17
N LYS A 210 -7.84 -4.45 -16.41
CA LYS A 210 -7.48 -5.58 -15.53
C LYS A 210 -7.19 -6.85 -16.35
N PRO A 211 -6.54 -7.87 -15.80
CA PRO A 211 -6.39 -9.15 -16.49
C PRO A 211 -7.76 -9.70 -16.92
N GLY A 212 -7.91 -10.00 -18.21
CA GLY A 212 -9.16 -10.51 -18.78
C GLY A 212 -10.27 -9.48 -19.01
N GLY A 213 -10.01 -8.17 -18.87
CA GLY A 213 -10.99 -7.15 -19.28
C GLY A 213 -10.77 -5.76 -18.70
N THR A 214 -11.87 -5.09 -18.37
CA THR A 214 -11.89 -3.74 -17.80
C THR A 214 -12.90 -3.72 -16.67
N GLY A 215 -12.63 -2.94 -15.63
CA GLY A 215 -13.64 -2.62 -14.62
C GLY A 215 -14.73 -1.70 -15.17
N ASP A 216 -15.62 -1.29 -14.29
CA ASP A 216 -16.76 -0.45 -14.61
C ASP A 216 -16.70 0.91 -13.93
N LEU A 217 -17.46 1.86 -14.47
CA LEU A 217 -17.68 3.15 -13.82
C LEU A 217 -19.09 3.18 -13.23
N PHE A 218 -19.17 3.36 -11.93
CA PHE A 218 -20.41 3.57 -11.18
C PHE A 218 -20.65 5.05 -11.00
N VAL A 219 -21.77 5.53 -11.52
CA VAL A 219 -22.14 6.94 -11.57
C VAL A 219 -23.32 7.15 -10.62
N THR A 220 -23.09 7.81 -9.50
CA THR A 220 -24.12 8.10 -8.49
C THR A 220 -24.68 9.50 -8.73
N THR A 221 -25.99 9.64 -8.90
CA THR A 221 -26.61 10.95 -9.13
C THR A 221 -26.64 11.80 -7.86
N ARG A 222 -26.39 13.11 -8.03
CA ARG A 222 -26.59 14.13 -7.00
C ARG A 222 -27.38 15.28 -7.62
N ILE A 223 -28.62 15.48 -7.18
CA ILE A 223 -29.44 16.60 -7.64
C ILE A 223 -28.86 17.89 -7.06
N MET A 224 -28.52 18.83 -7.93
CA MET A 224 -28.04 20.16 -7.58
C MET A 224 -29.12 21.19 -7.92
N LEU A 225 -29.39 22.08 -6.98
CA LEU A 225 -30.23 23.25 -7.23
C LEU A 225 -29.41 24.31 -8.00
N PRO A 226 -30.06 25.17 -8.80
CA PRO A 226 -29.38 26.28 -9.43
C PRO A 226 -28.76 27.20 -8.38
N ASP A 227 -27.63 27.83 -8.74
CA ASP A 227 -27.00 28.83 -7.88
C ASP A 227 -27.88 30.08 -7.75
N GLY A 228 -27.83 30.70 -6.57
CA GLY A 228 -28.58 31.91 -6.26
C GLY A 228 -30.00 31.66 -5.75
N ASN A 229 -30.67 32.74 -5.36
CA ASN A 229 -32.05 32.72 -4.87
C ASN A 229 -33.01 33.02 -6.02
N ASP A 230 -33.32 31.99 -6.81
CA ASP A 230 -34.28 32.10 -7.92
C ASP A 230 -35.71 32.23 -7.37
N ALA A 231 -36.26 33.44 -7.46
CA ALA A 231 -37.61 33.77 -7.00
C ALA A 231 -38.71 33.03 -7.78
N GLU A 232 -38.48 32.69 -9.05
CA GLU A 232 -39.45 31.94 -9.84
C GLU A 232 -39.48 30.47 -9.40
N LEU A 233 -38.30 29.88 -9.15
CA LEU A 233 -38.19 28.54 -8.59
C LEU A 233 -38.81 28.47 -7.19
N GLU A 234 -38.57 29.46 -6.33
CA GLU A 234 -39.17 29.54 -5.00
C GLU A 234 -40.71 29.59 -5.07
N ALA A 235 -41.27 30.46 -5.93
CA ALA A 235 -42.71 30.54 -6.15
C ALA A 235 -43.30 29.23 -6.67
N LEU A 236 -42.59 28.53 -7.58
CA LEU A 236 -42.99 27.22 -8.07
C LEU A 236 -43.01 26.18 -6.94
N MET A 237 -42.01 26.17 -6.07
CA MET A 237 -41.91 25.24 -4.95
C MET A 237 -42.97 25.51 -3.87
N HIS A 238 -43.34 26.78 -3.62
CA HIS A 238 -44.47 27.11 -2.76
C HIS A 238 -45.78 26.50 -3.28
N LYS A 239 -46.08 26.72 -4.55
CA LYS A 239 -47.27 26.17 -5.20
C LYS A 239 -47.27 24.63 -5.15
N TRP A 240 -46.12 24.00 -5.39
CA TRP A 240 -46.01 22.54 -5.35
C TRP A 240 -46.21 21.98 -3.93
N ARG A 241 -45.57 22.58 -2.93
CA ARG A 241 -45.70 22.17 -1.52
C ARG A 241 -47.16 22.18 -1.07
N ASP A 242 -47.88 23.25 -1.37
CA ASP A 242 -49.26 23.44 -0.91
C ASP A 242 -50.24 22.50 -1.63
N ALA A 243 -49.93 22.09 -2.87
CA ALA A 243 -50.74 21.14 -3.63
C ALA A 243 -50.41 19.67 -3.35
N GLN A 244 -49.14 19.34 -3.11
CA GLN A 244 -48.66 17.96 -3.10
C GLN A 244 -47.47 17.77 -2.15
N LEU A 245 -47.80 17.67 -0.85
CA LEU A 245 -46.84 17.33 0.19
C LEU A 245 -46.40 15.86 0.07
N TYR A 246 -45.09 15.64 0.11
CA TYR A 246 -44.49 14.31 0.29
C TYR A 246 -43.42 14.38 1.38
N ASN A 247 -43.22 13.27 2.10
CA ASN A 247 -42.26 13.19 3.21
C ASN A 247 -41.15 12.17 2.88
N PRO A 248 -39.98 12.59 2.38
CA PRO A 248 -38.87 11.68 2.10
C PRO A 248 -38.16 11.16 3.37
N ARG A 249 -38.58 11.61 4.57
CA ARG A 249 -38.07 11.19 5.88
C ARG A 249 -39.08 10.35 6.65
N SER A 250 -40.08 9.78 5.98
CA SER A 250 -41.08 8.89 6.61
C SER A 250 -40.43 7.74 7.38
N ASP A 251 -39.29 7.27 6.91
CA ASP A 251 -38.63 6.06 7.41
C ASP A 251 -37.78 6.32 8.67
N PHE A 252 -37.64 7.58 9.09
CA PHE A 252 -36.93 7.98 10.31
C PHE A 252 -37.88 8.30 11.49
N ALA A 253 -39.19 8.16 11.29
CA ALA A 253 -40.23 8.53 12.24
C ALA A 253 -40.76 7.33 13.05
#